data_AF-A0A397F514-F1
#
_entry.id   AF-A0A397F514-F1
#
_cell.length_a   1.000
_cell.length_b   1.000
_cell.length_c   1.000
_cell.angle_alpha   90.00
_cell.angle_beta   90.00
_cell.angle_gamma   90.00
#
_symmetry.space_group_name_H-M   'P 1'
#
loop_
_entity.id
_entity.type
_entity.pdbx_description
1 polymer ?
#
loop_
_entity_poly.entity_id
_entity_poly.type
_entity_poly.pdbx_seq_one_letter_code
_entity_poly.pdbx_strand_id
1 'polypeptide(L)'
;MVVHSADCGNCDFRLGKVPQKTFSPGAMRDVVRFRLQYPRYVGDARGDVFTEANVDKSIFNWTTTPSIGQIPQVNTTFAYLAGLYGIMNEHQVSIGESTCGGRLVSTPVSNGGKALFDVSELTNVALERSTSARQAIQIMGDLAEQYGYYGADWEGPMAAMEAGEALAVADASEAWLFHIHPDDSGASAVWVAQRVPDGHIAAIGNQFVIRQVNLTDSDNFMGSKNLVDVAVRAKLYDPAEDGAFDFTKAYAHPIAPDQYYATRRQWRVLMLANPSLNLPAETDVYGSDYPVTAPVASPIDPATLLAYLRDHFEGTEYDMTKGPAAGPYGNPDRYG
;
A
#
# COMPACT_ATOMS: atom_id res chain seq x y z
N MET A 1 5.19 -14.83 -0.66
CA MET A 1 3.72 -14.76 -0.42
C MET A 1 3.43 -13.39 0.16
N VAL A 2 2.36 -12.73 -0.26
CA VAL A 2 1.93 -11.43 0.27
C VAL A 2 0.47 -11.52 0.68
N VAL A 3 0.13 -10.92 1.81
CA VAL A 3 -1.22 -10.89 2.39
C VAL A 3 -1.45 -9.52 3.03
N HIS A 4 -2.71 -9.09 3.11
CA HIS A 4 -3.10 -7.90 3.85
C HIS A 4 -4.52 -8.09 4.39
N SER A 5 -4.86 -7.33 5.42
CA SER A 5 -6.25 -7.14 5.86
C SER A 5 -6.78 -5.86 5.23
N ALA A 6 -7.86 -5.96 4.46
CA ALA A 6 -8.50 -4.82 3.82
C ALA A 6 -9.49 -4.17 4.79
N ASP A 7 -8.96 -3.39 5.74
CA ASP A 7 -9.69 -2.89 6.89
C ASP A 7 -10.51 -1.65 6.52
N CYS A 8 -11.84 -1.77 6.51
CA CYS A 8 -12.71 -0.65 6.17
C CYS A 8 -14.18 -0.92 6.51
N GLY A 9 -14.81 -0.03 7.28
CA GLY A 9 -16.19 -0.23 7.77
C GLY A 9 -17.29 -0.06 6.72
N ASN A 10 -17.01 0.58 5.59
CA ASN A 10 -18.01 0.91 4.56
C ASN A 10 -17.50 0.69 3.12
N CYS A 11 -16.46 -0.13 2.96
CA CYS A 11 -15.85 -0.40 1.66
C CYS A 11 -16.70 -1.30 0.77
N ASP A 12 -16.53 -1.12 -0.53
CA ASP A 12 -17.02 -2.05 -1.53
C ASP A 12 -16.10 -3.27 -1.60
N PHE A 13 -16.51 -4.40 -1.02
CA PHE A 13 -15.72 -5.64 -1.01
C PHE A 13 -15.98 -6.57 -2.21
N ARG A 14 -16.74 -6.12 -3.22
CA ARG A 14 -16.98 -6.94 -4.42
C ARG A 14 -15.65 -7.32 -5.09
N LEU A 15 -15.52 -8.56 -5.56
CA LEU A 15 -14.35 -9.02 -6.30
C LEU A 15 -14.71 -9.22 -7.76
N GLY A 16 -13.94 -8.63 -8.66
CA GLY A 16 -14.15 -8.73 -10.10
C GLY A 16 -13.02 -9.49 -10.81
N LYS A 17 -13.36 -10.29 -11.81
CA LYS A 17 -12.38 -10.83 -12.76
C LYS A 17 -12.35 -9.92 -13.98
N VAL A 18 -11.20 -9.30 -14.24
CA VAL A 18 -10.96 -8.52 -15.46
C VAL A 18 -10.35 -9.45 -16.49
N PRO A 19 -10.99 -9.68 -17.65
CA PRO A 19 -10.42 -10.51 -18.70
C PRO A 19 -9.26 -9.78 -19.40
N GLN A 20 -8.38 -10.56 -20.04
CA GLN A 20 -7.41 -10.06 -21.00
C GLN A 20 -8.13 -9.27 -22.10
N LYS A 21 -7.61 -8.11 -22.48
CA LYS A 21 -8.22 -7.24 -23.51
C LYS A 21 -7.19 -6.88 -24.57
N THR A 22 -7.68 -6.66 -25.79
CA THR A 22 -6.87 -6.15 -26.91
C THR A 22 -7.39 -4.77 -27.30
N PHE A 23 -6.48 -3.85 -27.58
CA PHE A 23 -6.79 -2.46 -27.91
C PHE A 23 -6.16 -2.07 -29.24
N SER A 24 -6.82 -1.18 -29.98
CA SER A 24 -6.27 -0.60 -31.21
C SER A 24 -5.05 0.28 -30.90
N PRO A 25 -4.07 0.38 -31.82
CA PRO A 25 -2.94 1.30 -31.67
C PRO A 25 -3.39 2.73 -31.39
N GLY A 26 -2.78 3.39 -30.40
CA GLY A 26 -3.13 4.75 -30.00
C GLY A 26 -4.37 4.87 -29.11
N ALA A 27 -4.94 3.74 -28.65
CA ALA A 27 -5.97 3.76 -27.63
C ALA A 27 -5.47 4.41 -26.33
N MET A 28 -6.41 4.94 -25.56
CA MET A 28 -6.16 5.56 -24.25
C MET A 28 -6.87 4.75 -23.16
N ARG A 29 -6.26 4.71 -21.96
CA ARG A 29 -6.84 4.13 -20.75
C ARG A 29 -7.30 5.26 -19.84
N ASP A 30 -8.58 5.27 -19.50
CA ASP A 30 -9.12 6.16 -18.47
C ASP A 30 -8.51 5.85 -17.10
N VAL A 31 -8.23 6.90 -16.33
CA VAL A 31 -7.90 6.85 -14.92
C VAL A 31 -9.09 7.42 -14.16
N VAL A 32 -9.56 6.72 -13.14
CA VAL A 32 -10.70 7.17 -12.32
C VAL A 32 -10.23 7.61 -10.96
N ARG A 33 -11.01 8.48 -10.32
CA ARG A 33 -10.72 8.93 -8.96
C ARG A 33 -10.86 7.79 -7.95
N PHE A 34 -9.96 7.79 -6.96
CA PHE A 34 -10.03 6.92 -5.81
C PHE A 34 -11.42 6.98 -5.14
N ARG A 35 -11.93 5.80 -4.79
CA ARG A 35 -13.13 5.63 -3.97
C ARG A 35 -13.12 4.25 -3.33
N LEU A 36 -13.33 4.22 -2.02
CA LEU A 36 -13.44 2.97 -1.25
C LEU A 36 -14.88 2.48 -1.13
N GLN A 37 -15.83 3.40 -1.04
CA GLN A 37 -17.24 3.13 -0.75
C GLN A 37 -18.01 2.54 -1.92
N TYR A 38 -19.05 1.79 -1.61
CA TYR A 38 -19.96 1.24 -2.62
C TYR A 38 -20.73 2.30 -3.43
N PRO A 39 -20.83 2.15 -4.77
CA PRO A 39 -19.95 1.36 -5.62
C PRO A 39 -18.61 2.09 -5.81
N ARG A 40 -17.49 1.38 -5.67
CA ARG A 40 -16.16 1.99 -5.86
C ARG A 40 -15.88 2.36 -7.31
N TYR A 41 -16.47 1.59 -8.22
CA TYR A 41 -16.39 1.80 -9.66
C TYR A 41 -17.69 1.32 -10.32
N VAL A 42 -18.10 2.03 -11.37
CA VAL A 42 -19.20 1.66 -12.26
C VAL A 42 -18.73 1.78 -13.70
N GLY A 43 -18.67 0.65 -14.42
CA GLY A 43 -18.29 0.60 -15.84
C GLY A 43 -17.72 -0.75 -16.26
N ASP A 44 -17.37 -0.85 -17.55
CA ASP A 44 -17.01 -2.12 -18.19
C ASP A 44 -15.50 -2.39 -18.19
N ALA A 45 -14.69 -1.44 -17.69
CA ALA A 45 -13.23 -1.57 -17.73
C ALA A 45 -12.73 -2.68 -16.80
N ARG A 46 -13.40 -2.93 -15.67
CA ARG A 46 -12.95 -3.82 -14.57
C ARG A 46 -13.74 -5.12 -14.45
N GLY A 47 -14.35 -5.55 -15.55
CA GLY A 47 -15.13 -6.78 -15.60
C GLY A 47 -16.56 -6.61 -15.09
N ASP A 48 -17.35 -7.67 -15.28
CA ASP A 48 -18.82 -7.60 -15.23
C ASP A 48 -19.38 -7.16 -13.87
N VAL A 49 -18.65 -7.44 -12.79
CA VAL A 49 -19.06 -7.16 -11.40
C VAL A 49 -19.31 -5.67 -11.14
N PHE A 50 -18.65 -4.79 -11.89
CA PHE A 50 -18.77 -3.35 -11.72
C PHE A 50 -19.64 -2.68 -12.78
N THR A 51 -20.31 -3.43 -13.65
CA THR A 51 -21.17 -2.82 -14.65
C THR A 51 -22.40 -2.18 -14.00
N GLU A 52 -23.01 -1.24 -14.71
CA GLU A 52 -24.24 -0.57 -14.26
C GLU A 52 -25.39 -1.57 -14.00
N ALA A 53 -25.41 -2.70 -14.70
CA ALA A 53 -26.39 -3.77 -14.48
C ALA A 53 -26.23 -4.51 -13.14
N ASN A 54 -25.04 -4.44 -12.54
CA ASN A 54 -24.66 -5.18 -11.34
C ASN A 54 -24.44 -4.29 -10.10
N VAL A 55 -24.94 -3.05 -10.14
CA VAL A 55 -25.02 -2.16 -8.97
C VAL A 55 -26.45 -2.07 -8.45
N ASP A 56 -26.60 -2.00 -7.13
CA ASP A 56 -27.87 -1.80 -6.45
C ASP A 56 -28.34 -0.35 -6.64
N LYS A 57 -29.46 -0.23 -7.36
CA LYS A 57 -30.11 1.03 -7.70
C LYS A 57 -31.38 1.29 -6.90
N SER A 58 -31.65 0.50 -5.86
CA SER A 58 -32.85 0.63 -5.02
C SER A 58 -32.89 1.95 -4.26
N ILE A 59 -31.72 2.50 -3.87
CA ILE A 59 -31.59 3.74 -3.10
C ILE A 59 -31.00 4.88 -3.94
N PHE A 60 -29.98 4.60 -4.77
CA PHE A 60 -29.25 5.62 -5.53
C PHE A 60 -29.24 5.30 -7.03
N ASN A 61 -29.37 6.34 -7.87
CA ASN A 61 -29.25 6.18 -9.31
C ASN A 61 -27.77 6.29 -9.75
N TRP A 62 -27.03 5.19 -9.65
CA TRP A 62 -25.63 5.13 -10.05
C TRP A 62 -25.46 5.29 -11.56
N THR A 63 -24.40 5.99 -11.96
CA THR A 63 -23.97 6.19 -13.34
C THR A 63 -22.51 5.79 -13.49
N THR A 64 -22.04 5.66 -14.74
CA THR A 64 -20.64 5.36 -15.05
C THR A 64 -19.69 6.29 -14.32
N THR A 65 -18.66 5.72 -13.69
CA THR A 65 -17.63 6.50 -13.00
C THR A 65 -16.88 7.38 -14.00
N PRO A 66 -16.80 8.71 -13.76
CA PRO A 66 -16.12 9.60 -14.68
C PRO A 66 -14.60 9.38 -14.65
N SER A 67 -13.99 9.52 -15.82
CA SER A 67 -12.55 9.62 -15.99
C SER A 67 -12.05 10.97 -15.47
N ILE A 68 -10.91 10.97 -14.79
CA ILE A 68 -10.22 12.18 -14.29
C ILE A 68 -8.95 12.49 -15.10
N GLY A 69 -8.56 11.58 -16.00
CA GLY A 69 -7.43 11.73 -16.92
C GLY A 69 -7.19 10.44 -17.68
N GLN A 70 -6.21 10.44 -18.59
CA GLN A 70 -5.93 9.30 -19.45
C GLN A 70 -4.44 9.06 -19.60
N ILE A 71 -4.06 7.79 -19.75
CA ILE A 71 -2.71 7.37 -20.13
C ILE A 71 -2.74 6.58 -21.45
N PRO A 72 -1.63 6.51 -22.20
CA PRO A 72 -1.53 5.61 -23.34
C PRO A 72 -1.88 4.17 -22.95
N GLN A 73 -2.68 3.51 -23.77
CA GLN A 73 -3.04 2.11 -23.59
C GLN A 73 -2.03 1.19 -24.29
N VAL A 74 -1.79 0.03 -23.70
CA VAL A 74 -1.01 -1.05 -24.33
C VAL A 74 -1.91 -1.87 -25.26
N ASN A 75 -1.35 -2.47 -26.32
CA ASN A 75 -2.14 -3.25 -27.28
C ASN A 75 -2.82 -4.47 -26.64
N THR A 76 -2.25 -5.03 -25.57
CA THR A 76 -2.82 -6.15 -24.84
C THR A 76 -2.58 -5.97 -23.35
N THR A 77 -3.64 -6.13 -22.55
CA THR A 77 -3.57 -6.16 -21.09
C THR A 77 -3.80 -7.56 -20.58
N PHE A 78 -3.17 -7.94 -19.48
CA PHE A 78 -3.36 -9.22 -18.82
C PHE A 78 -4.70 -9.32 -18.08
N ALA A 79 -5.19 -10.54 -17.90
CA ALA A 79 -6.29 -10.82 -17.00
C ALA A 79 -5.86 -10.72 -15.54
N TYR A 80 -6.73 -10.17 -14.68
CA TYR A 80 -6.42 -10.03 -13.25
C TYR A 80 -7.68 -10.01 -12.36
N LEU A 81 -7.47 -10.23 -11.07
CA LEU A 81 -8.49 -10.10 -10.03
C LEU A 81 -8.47 -8.69 -9.44
N ALA A 82 -9.59 -7.99 -9.55
CA ALA A 82 -9.79 -6.66 -9.02
C ALA A 82 -10.51 -6.71 -7.66
N GLY A 83 -9.87 -6.16 -6.63
CA GLY A 83 -10.44 -5.86 -5.32
C GLY A 83 -10.54 -4.34 -5.11
N LEU A 84 -10.47 -3.90 -3.84
CA LEU A 84 -10.23 -2.48 -3.53
C LEU A 84 -8.94 -1.99 -4.21
N TYR A 85 -7.94 -2.86 -4.22
CA TYR A 85 -6.70 -2.76 -4.97
C TYR A 85 -6.59 -3.92 -5.97
N GLY A 86 -5.60 -3.89 -6.87
CA GLY A 86 -5.25 -5.05 -7.67
C GLY A 86 -4.80 -6.21 -6.78
N ILE A 87 -5.36 -7.43 -6.98
CA ILE A 87 -5.06 -8.59 -6.13
C ILE A 87 -3.96 -9.47 -6.74
N MET A 88 -4.23 -10.02 -7.94
CA MET A 88 -3.30 -10.90 -8.63
C MET A 88 -3.64 -10.99 -10.12
N ASN A 89 -2.63 -11.09 -11.00
CA ASN A 89 -2.82 -11.32 -12.43
C ASN A 89 -2.51 -12.76 -12.89
N GLU A 90 -2.77 -13.06 -14.16
CA GLU A 90 -2.53 -14.37 -14.77
C GLU A 90 -1.05 -14.79 -14.84
N HIS A 91 -0.13 -13.88 -14.52
CA HIS A 91 1.31 -14.14 -14.40
C HIS A 91 1.76 -14.32 -12.95
N GLN A 92 0.80 -14.53 -12.03
CA GLN A 92 1.06 -14.75 -10.60
C GLN A 92 1.75 -13.57 -9.89
N VAL A 93 1.68 -12.37 -10.47
CA VAL A 93 2.05 -11.13 -9.79
C VAL A 93 0.91 -10.77 -8.84
N SER A 94 1.22 -10.56 -7.57
CA SER A 94 0.28 -10.32 -6.48
C SER A 94 0.66 -9.10 -5.67
N ILE A 95 -0.34 -8.39 -5.15
CA ILE A 95 -0.16 -7.15 -4.41
C ILE A 95 -1.01 -7.19 -3.12
N GLY A 96 -0.39 -6.82 -2.00
CA GLY A 96 -1.08 -6.43 -0.77
C GLY A 96 -0.78 -4.98 -0.44
N GLU A 97 -1.66 -4.32 0.28
CA GLU A 97 -1.60 -2.89 0.56
C GLU A 97 -1.66 -2.61 2.07
N SER A 98 -1.09 -1.47 2.47
CA SER A 98 -1.25 -0.84 3.78
C SER A 98 -1.08 0.68 3.66
N THR A 99 -2.19 1.40 3.89
CA THR A 99 -2.22 2.86 3.99
C THR A 99 -1.24 3.39 5.04
N CYS A 100 -0.40 4.36 4.65
CA CYS A 100 0.64 4.91 5.52
C CYS A 100 0.56 6.43 5.62
N GLY A 101 0.92 6.96 6.79
CA GLY A 101 1.07 8.41 6.95
C GLY A 101 2.23 8.97 6.13
N GLY A 102 2.00 10.11 5.46
CA GLY A 102 2.98 10.86 4.67
C GLY A 102 3.05 12.34 5.06
N ARG A 103 4.25 12.93 5.05
CA ARG A 103 4.47 14.33 5.44
C ARG A 103 4.11 15.36 4.37
N LEU A 104 3.93 14.96 3.12
CA LEU A 104 3.43 15.83 2.05
C LEU A 104 2.11 15.27 1.53
N VAL A 105 1.18 16.19 1.25
CA VAL A 105 -0.14 15.90 0.72
C VAL A 105 -0.26 16.57 -0.64
N SER A 106 -0.81 15.84 -1.61
CA SER A 106 -1.14 16.36 -2.93
C SER A 106 -2.61 16.17 -3.23
N THR A 107 -3.17 17.09 -4.00
CA THR A 107 -4.57 17.04 -4.41
C THR A 107 -4.71 16.36 -5.78
N PRO A 108 -5.74 15.53 -6.00
CA PRO A 108 -5.99 14.94 -7.30
C PRO A 108 -6.43 15.99 -8.34
N VAL A 109 -6.20 15.70 -9.62
CA VAL A 109 -6.63 16.56 -10.74
C VAL A 109 -8.14 16.83 -10.75
N SER A 110 -8.95 15.89 -10.25
CA SER A 110 -10.40 16.05 -10.11
C SER A 110 -10.83 17.10 -9.10
N ASN A 111 -9.91 17.50 -8.20
CA ASN A 111 -10.13 18.48 -7.14
C ASN A 111 -9.24 19.72 -7.35
N GLY A 112 -8.77 19.97 -8.58
CA GLY A 112 -7.96 21.14 -8.94
C GLY A 112 -6.47 21.01 -8.59
N GLY A 113 -6.01 19.84 -8.17
CA GLY A 113 -4.60 19.54 -8.01
C GLY A 113 -3.93 19.07 -9.30
N LYS A 114 -2.80 18.36 -9.16
CA LYS A 114 -1.97 17.92 -10.30
C LYS A 114 -1.71 16.43 -10.34
N ALA A 115 -2.01 15.69 -9.27
CA ALA A 115 -1.77 14.27 -9.17
C ALA A 115 -2.90 13.47 -9.85
N LEU A 116 -2.54 12.53 -10.70
CA LEU A 116 -3.49 11.70 -11.44
C LEU A 116 -3.79 10.37 -10.75
N PHE A 117 -2.81 9.80 -10.04
CA PHE A 117 -2.88 8.43 -9.56
C PHE A 117 -2.99 8.33 -8.05
N ASP A 118 -3.89 7.46 -7.59
CA ASP A 118 -3.83 6.84 -6.26
C ASP A 118 -3.35 5.39 -6.39
N VAL A 119 -3.12 4.71 -5.26
CA VAL A 119 -2.57 3.35 -5.25
C VAL A 119 -3.54 2.30 -5.82
N SER A 120 -4.86 2.49 -5.73
CA SER A 120 -5.81 1.57 -6.38
C SER A 120 -5.66 1.61 -7.89
N GLU A 121 -5.56 2.79 -8.48
CA GLU A 121 -5.32 2.88 -9.93
C GLU A 121 -3.94 2.37 -10.35
N LEU A 122 -2.89 2.68 -9.57
CA LEU A 122 -1.54 2.18 -9.86
C LEU A 122 -1.49 0.65 -9.85
N THR A 123 -2.08 0.00 -8.84
CA THR A 123 -2.10 -1.47 -8.75
C THR A 123 -2.91 -2.12 -9.86
N ASN A 124 -4.04 -1.52 -10.27
CA ASN A 124 -4.80 -1.98 -11.43
C ASN A 124 -3.97 -1.92 -12.72
N VAL A 125 -3.33 -0.78 -13.01
CA VAL A 125 -2.50 -0.63 -14.22
C VAL A 125 -1.27 -1.55 -14.18
N ALA A 126 -0.66 -1.74 -13.02
CA ALA A 126 0.47 -2.66 -12.86
C ALA A 126 0.07 -4.09 -13.19
N LEU A 127 -1.07 -4.58 -12.67
CA LEU A 127 -1.54 -5.95 -12.95
C LEU A 127 -2.00 -6.14 -14.40
N GLU A 128 -2.53 -5.10 -15.04
CA GLU A 128 -2.85 -5.10 -16.47
C GLU A 128 -1.59 -5.31 -17.36
N ARG A 129 -0.39 -5.00 -16.86
CA ARG A 129 0.80 -4.77 -17.72
C ARG A 129 2.09 -5.47 -17.27
N SER A 130 2.08 -6.19 -16.14
CA SER A 130 3.29 -6.80 -15.57
C SER A 130 3.29 -8.34 -15.59
N THR A 131 4.48 -8.92 -15.66
CA THR A 131 4.74 -10.36 -15.59
C THR A 131 5.66 -10.74 -14.42
N SER A 132 6.15 -9.75 -13.66
CA SER A 132 6.97 -9.91 -12.47
C SER A 132 6.72 -8.79 -11.46
N ALA A 133 7.09 -9.01 -10.20
CA ALA A 133 6.98 -8.05 -9.11
C ALA A 133 7.77 -6.76 -9.41
N ARG A 134 9.00 -6.89 -9.92
CA ARG A 134 9.83 -5.75 -10.31
C ARG A 134 9.19 -4.93 -11.43
N GLN A 135 8.61 -5.59 -12.43
CA GLN A 135 7.93 -4.89 -13.52
C GLN A 135 6.70 -4.13 -13.00
N ALA A 136 5.93 -4.73 -12.08
CA ALA A 136 4.80 -4.05 -11.44
C ALA A 136 5.27 -2.81 -10.66
N ILE A 137 6.31 -2.94 -9.84
CA ILE A 137 6.91 -1.83 -9.08
C ILE A 137 7.34 -0.70 -10.01
N GLN A 138 8.08 -1.04 -11.08
CA GLN A 138 8.55 -0.03 -12.03
C GLN A 138 7.40 0.70 -12.71
N ILE A 139 6.35 -0.02 -13.14
CA ILE A 139 5.17 0.59 -13.77
C ILE A 139 4.47 1.55 -12.80
N MET A 140 4.28 1.15 -11.53
CA MET A 140 3.66 2.02 -10.53
C MET A 140 4.50 3.27 -10.27
N GLY A 141 5.81 3.09 -10.10
CA GLY A 141 6.76 4.18 -9.88
C GLY A 141 6.82 5.17 -11.04
N ASP A 142 6.98 4.69 -12.28
CA ASP A 142 7.06 5.52 -13.49
C ASP A 142 5.78 6.34 -13.69
N LEU A 143 4.60 5.73 -13.51
CA LEU A 143 3.32 6.42 -13.65
C LEU A 143 3.14 7.49 -12.58
N ALA A 144 3.52 7.19 -11.34
CA ALA A 144 3.45 8.14 -10.24
C ALA A 144 4.42 9.31 -10.41
N GLU A 145 5.65 9.06 -10.87
CA GLU A 145 6.63 10.11 -11.17
C GLU A 145 6.17 11.00 -12.33
N GLN A 146 5.57 10.40 -13.37
CA GLN A 146 5.16 11.10 -14.58
C GLN A 146 3.86 11.90 -14.43
N TYR A 147 2.88 11.34 -13.71
CA TYR A 147 1.52 11.89 -13.66
C TYR A 147 1.09 12.33 -12.25
N GLY A 148 1.96 12.18 -11.26
CA GLY A 148 1.71 12.55 -9.87
C GLY A 148 0.89 11.52 -9.11
N TYR A 149 1.15 11.46 -7.81
CA TYR A 149 0.53 10.53 -6.87
C TYR A 149 -0.19 11.29 -5.76
N TYR A 150 -1.40 10.85 -5.37
CA TYR A 150 -2.15 11.35 -4.23
C TYR A 150 -2.64 10.20 -3.33
N GLY A 151 -2.80 10.51 -2.04
CA GLY A 151 -3.26 9.56 -1.03
C GLY A 151 -4.78 9.35 -1.02
N ALA A 152 -5.23 8.45 -0.15
CA ALA A 152 -6.65 8.10 0.01
C ALA A 152 -7.52 9.26 0.52
N ASP A 153 -6.90 10.18 1.28
CA ASP A 153 -7.45 11.48 1.66
C ASP A 153 -6.44 12.58 1.32
N TRP A 154 -6.93 13.75 0.93
CA TRP A 154 -6.13 14.89 0.44
C TRP A 154 -6.61 16.23 0.99
N GLU A 155 -7.64 16.24 1.84
CA GLU A 155 -8.19 17.45 2.44
C GLU A 155 -8.36 17.27 3.96
N GLY A 156 -8.12 18.34 4.72
CA GLY A 156 -8.37 18.34 6.15
C GLY A 156 -7.29 17.66 7.01
N PRO A 157 -7.58 17.43 8.30
CA PRO A 157 -6.58 17.05 9.30
C PRO A 157 -6.07 15.60 9.15
N MET A 158 -6.82 14.73 8.47
CA MET A 158 -6.47 13.31 8.29
C MET A 158 -5.67 13.05 7.02
N ALA A 159 -5.57 14.01 6.10
CA ALA A 159 -4.89 13.83 4.82
C ALA A 159 -3.45 13.33 4.99
N ALA A 160 -2.71 13.82 5.99
CA ALA A 160 -1.34 13.35 6.25
C ALA A 160 -1.27 11.91 6.76
N MET A 161 -2.33 11.36 7.36
CA MET A 161 -2.38 9.95 7.78
C MET A 161 -2.63 8.98 6.61
N GLU A 162 -3.10 9.51 5.49
CA GLU A 162 -3.54 8.76 4.30
C GLU A 162 -2.72 9.15 3.05
N ALA A 163 -1.70 9.99 3.22
CA ALA A 163 -0.97 10.61 2.11
C ALA A 163 0.02 9.66 1.43
N GLY A 164 0.53 8.66 2.15
CA GLY A 164 1.50 7.68 1.67
C GLY A 164 0.90 6.28 1.58
N GLU A 165 1.54 5.41 0.81
CA GLU A 165 1.08 4.03 0.66
C GLU A 165 2.25 3.06 0.68
N ALA A 166 2.02 1.90 1.30
CA ALA A 166 2.99 0.82 1.34
C ALA A 166 2.36 -0.45 0.75
N LEU A 167 3.06 -1.06 -0.19
CA LEU A 167 2.63 -2.27 -0.88
C LEU A 167 3.61 -3.42 -0.64
N ALA A 168 3.07 -4.61 -0.47
CA ALA A 168 3.82 -5.84 -0.62
C ALA A 168 3.55 -6.41 -2.02
N VAL A 169 4.58 -6.52 -2.86
CA VAL A 169 4.46 -6.99 -4.25
C VAL A 169 5.25 -8.28 -4.40
N ALA A 170 4.63 -9.34 -4.90
CA ALA A 170 5.32 -10.62 -5.10
C ALA A 170 4.94 -11.31 -6.40
N ASP A 171 5.86 -12.12 -6.90
CA ASP A 171 5.63 -13.08 -7.98
C ASP A 171 6.04 -14.49 -7.52
N ALA A 172 6.22 -15.41 -8.46
CA ALA A 172 6.62 -16.78 -8.17
C ALA A 172 8.05 -16.92 -7.61
N SER A 173 8.88 -15.86 -7.70
CA SER A 173 10.32 -15.89 -7.40
C SER A 173 10.76 -14.88 -6.34
N GLU A 174 10.10 -13.73 -6.23
CA GLU A 174 10.52 -12.67 -5.32
C GLU A 174 9.34 -12.03 -4.59
N ALA A 175 9.62 -11.41 -3.45
CA ALA A 175 8.73 -10.53 -2.73
C ALA A 175 9.43 -9.21 -2.41
N TRP A 176 8.68 -8.12 -2.44
CA TRP A 176 9.18 -6.76 -2.32
C TRP A 176 8.24 -5.94 -1.45
N LEU A 177 8.82 -5.01 -0.70
CA LEU A 177 8.10 -3.89 -0.11
C LEU A 177 8.26 -2.69 -1.06
N PHE A 178 7.20 -1.91 -1.27
CA PHE A 178 7.20 -0.71 -2.10
C PHE A 178 6.49 0.41 -1.33
N HIS A 179 7.19 1.51 -1.05
CA HIS A 179 6.63 2.69 -0.42
C HIS A 179 6.56 3.83 -1.43
N ILE A 180 5.44 4.53 -1.45
CA ILE A 180 5.18 5.67 -2.33
C ILE A 180 4.61 6.84 -1.54
N HIS A 181 5.03 8.04 -1.92
CA HIS A 181 4.65 9.28 -1.28
C HIS A 181 4.62 10.43 -2.30
N PRO A 182 3.76 11.45 -2.16
CA PRO A 182 3.74 12.60 -3.07
C PRO A 182 5.06 13.37 -3.05
N ASP A 183 5.40 14.05 -4.14
CA ASP A 183 6.53 14.98 -4.14
C ASP A 183 6.15 16.38 -3.59
N ASP A 184 7.13 17.27 -3.51
CA ASP A 184 6.95 18.65 -3.04
C ASP A 184 6.23 19.56 -4.05
N SER A 185 6.07 19.13 -5.30
CA SER A 185 5.34 19.88 -6.33
C SER A 185 3.84 19.54 -6.43
N GLY A 186 3.44 18.40 -5.86
CA GLY A 186 2.11 17.81 -5.96
C GLY A 186 1.79 17.23 -7.35
N ALA A 187 2.79 17.14 -8.23
CA ALA A 187 2.66 16.70 -9.63
C ALA A 187 3.53 15.47 -9.96
N SER A 188 4.30 14.98 -9.00
CA SER A 188 5.14 13.79 -9.12
C SER A 188 5.03 12.96 -7.84
N ALA A 189 5.93 11.99 -7.69
CA ALA A 189 6.02 11.14 -6.52
C ALA A 189 7.48 10.87 -6.16
N VAL A 190 7.68 10.40 -4.93
CA VAL A 190 8.89 9.70 -4.50
C VAL A 190 8.51 8.28 -4.11
N TRP A 191 9.33 7.32 -4.48
CA TRP A 191 9.08 5.93 -4.14
C TRP A 191 10.37 5.15 -3.93
N VAL A 192 10.29 4.10 -3.10
CA VAL A 192 11.39 3.16 -2.87
C VAL A 192 10.81 1.77 -2.71
N ALA A 193 11.53 0.76 -3.20
CA ALA A 193 11.22 -0.63 -2.96
C ALA A 193 12.44 -1.38 -2.44
N GLN A 194 12.19 -2.34 -1.55
CA GLN A 194 13.21 -3.20 -0.97
C GLN A 194 12.79 -4.67 -1.08
N ARG A 195 13.70 -5.53 -1.55
CA ARG A 195 13.47 -6.98 -1.65
C ARG A 195 13.37 -7.58 -0.25
N VAL A 196 12.42 -8.49 -0.05
CA VAL A 196 12.38 -9.38 1.12
C VAL A 196 13.25 -10.60 0.80
N PRO A 197 14.35 -10.85 1.55
CA PRO A 197 15.21 -12.00 1.29
C PRO A 197 14.47 -13.33 1.45
N ASP A 198 14.98 -14.38 0.78
CA ASP A 198 14.47 -15.73 0.99
C ASP A 198 14.62 -16.13 2.46
N GLY A 199 13.59 -16.76 3.02
CA GLY A 199 13.56 -17.12 4.44
C GLY A 199 13.33 -15.94 5.40
N HIS A 200 12.99 -14.75 4.89
CA HIS A 200 12.60 -13.61 5.70
C HIS A 200 11.10 -13.31 5.63
N ILE A 201 10.63 -12.56 6.62
CA ILE A 201 9.30 -11.93 6.68
C ILE A 201 9.45 -10.43 6.91
N ALA A 202 8.46 -9.67 6.48
CA ALA A 202 8.29 -8.25 6.78
C ALA A 202 6.85 -8.00 7.25
N ALA A 203 6.65 -6.94 8.04
CA ALA A 203 5.34 -6.53 8.51
C ALA A 203 5.19 -5.01 8.37
N ILE A 204 4.12 -4.57 7.72
CA ILE A 204 3.75 -3.16 7.61
C ILE A 204 2.49 -2.96 8.43
N GLY A 205 2.50 -1.99 9.36
CA GLY A 205 1.38 -1.69 10.23
C GLY A 205 0.93 -0.24 10.06
N ASN A 206 0.47 0.15 8.87
CA ASN A 206 0.12 1.54 8.53
C ASN A 206 1.23 2.58 8.77
N GLN A 207 2.48 2.16 8.60
CA GLN A 207 3.65 3.04 8.72
C GLN A 207 4.76 2.51 7.82
N PHE A 208 5.47 3.42 7.14
CA PHE A 208 6.64 3.05 6.35
C PHE A 208 7.72 2.38 7.20
N VAL A 209 8.28 1.29 6.69
CA VAL A 209 9.35 0.51 7.34
C VAL A 209 10.69 0.53 6.59
N ILE A 210 10.78 1.03 5.35
CA ILE A 210 12.03 1.06 4.56
C ILE A 210 12.82 2.27 5.02
N ARG A 211 14.04 2.03 5.49
CA ARG A 211 14.88 3.05 6.13
C ARG A 211 16.00 3.48 5.21
N GLN A 212 17.18 2.87 5.34
CA GLN A 212 18.34 3.20 4.53
C GLN A 212 18.18 2.62 3.12
N VAL A 213 18.53 3.43 2.11
CA VAL A 213 18.30 3.11 0.70
C VAL A 213 19.63 3.06 -0.04
N ASN A 214 19.87 1.98 -0.80
CA ASN A 214 21.02 1.88 -1.70
C ASN A 214 20.57 1.55 -3.12
N LEU A 215 20.24 2.56 -3.92
CA LEU A 215 19.81 2.38 -5.31
C LEU A 215 20.90 1.84 -6.25
N THR A 216 22.17 1.74 -5.80
CA THR A 216 23.22 1.08 -6.59
C THR A 216 23.17 -0.45 -6.45
N ASP A 217 22.53 -0.97 -5.40
CA ASP A 217 22.23 -2.38 -5.22
C ASP A 217 20.86 -2.68 -5.85
N SER A 218 20.85 -2.82 -7.18
CA SER A 218 19.62 -3.11 -7.94
C SER A 218 19.02 -4.49 -7.63
N ASP A 219 19.78 -5.38 -7.00
CA ASP A 219 19.27 -6.70 -6.62
C ASP A 219 18.31 -6.60 -5.44
N ASN A 220 18.55 -5.64 -4.53
CA ASN A 220 17.75 -5.47 -3.31
C ASN A 220 16.95 -4.16 -3.25
N PHE A 221 17.23 -3.19 -4.11
CA PHE A 221 16.55 -1.89 -4.11
C PHE A 221 16.10 -1.44 -5.50
N MET A 222 14.95 -0.76 -5.51
CA MET A 222 14.46 0.04 -6.63
C MET A 222 13.94 1.37 -6.05
N GLY A 223 13.87 2.44 -6.83
CA GLY A 223 13.35 3.71 -6.32
C GLY A 223 13.52 4.88 -7.25
N SER A 224 12.80 5.96 -6.96
CA SER A 224 12.90 7.21 -7.69
C SER A 224 14.23 7.91 -7.42
N LYS A 225 14.82 8.51 -8.45
CA LYS A 225 16.13 9.19 -8.30
C LYS A 225 16.03 10.50 -7.51
N ASN A 226 14.83 11.04 -7.38
CA ASN A 226 14.53 12.31 -6.73
C ASN A 226 14.34 12.21 -5.20
N LEU A 227 14.42 11.01 -4.59
CA LEU A 227 14.06 10.78 -3.19
C LEU A 227 14.86 11.62 -2.17
N VAL A 228 16.15 11.90 -2.41
CA VAL A 228 16.91 12.77 -1.50
C VAL A 228 16.63 14.24 -1.81
N ASP A 229 16.63 14.60 -3.09
CA ASP A 229 16.45 15.98 -3.52
C ASP A 229 15.10 16.56 -3.09
N VAL A 230 14.01 15.78 -3.21
CA VAL A 230 12.67 16.17 -2.76
C VAL A 230 12.67 16.37 -1.23
N ALA A 231 13.26 15.44 -0.46
CA ALA A 231 13.31 15.54 0.99
C ALA A 231 14.05 16.82 1.44
N VAL A 232 15.15 17.18 0.77
CA VAL A 232 15.89 18.42 1.04
C VAL A 232 15.07 19.65 0.67
N ARG A 233 14.48 19.71 -0.54
CA ARG A 233 13.66 20.87 -0.97
C ARG A 233 12.45 21.09 -0.07
N ALA A 234 11.82 20.00 0.37
CA ALA A 234 10.68 20.00 1.28
C ALA A 234 11.06 20.26 2.75
N LYS A 235 12.37 20.37 3.07
CA LYS A 235 12.90 20.54 4.44
C LYS A 235 12.52 19.37 5.37
N LEU A 236 12.44 18.16 4.81
CA LEU A 236 12.18 16.91 5.53
C LEU A 236 13.47 16.19 5.94
N TYR A 237 14.60 16.58 5.35
CA TYR A 237 15.93 16.02 5.58
C TYR A 237 17.00 17.10 5.35
N ASP A 238 17.92 17.25 6.30
CA ASP A 238 19.13 18.05 6.14
C ASP A 238 20.38 17.15 6.18
N PRO A 239 21.11 16.95 5.06
CA PRO A 239 22.31 16.12 5.03
C PRO A 239 23.40 16.55 6.03
N ALA A 240 23.45 17.83 6.42
CA ALA A 240 24.43 18.35 7.37
C ALA A 240 24.07 18.04 8.83
N GLU A 241 22.79 17.85 9.14
CA GLU A 241 22.30 17.65 10.52
C GLU A 241 21.81 16.23 10.79
N ASP A 242 21.16 15.58 9.81
CA ASP A 242 20.47 14.30 9.98
C ASP A 242 21.34 13.06 9.72
N GLY A 243 22.53 13.24 9.14
CA GLY A 243 23.42 12.14 8.79
C GLY A 243 22.93 11.33 7.59
N ALA A 244 22.99 9.99 7.67
CA ALA A 244 22.58 9.12 6.57
C ALA A 244 21.06 9.23 6.29
N PHE A 245 20.70 9.26 5.01
CA PHE A 245 19.29 9.32 4.60
C PHE A 245 18.50 8.09 5.07
N ASP A 246 17.33 8.33 5.65
CA ASP A 246 16.38 7.34 6.14
C ASP A 246 14.99 7.70 5.60
N PHE A 247 14.47 6.87 4.70
CA PHE A 247 13.23 7.15 3.97
C PHE A 247 12.03 7.27 4.91
N THR A 248 11.85 6.34 5.85
CA THR A 248 10.80 6.42 6.87
C THR A 248 10.93 7.71 7.68
N LYS A 249 12.12 8.04 8.20
CA LYS A 249 12.30 9.26 9.00
C LYS A 249 12.00 10.54 8.20
N ALA A 250 12.34 10.55 6.91
CA ALA A 250 12.12 11.70 6.03
C ALA A 250 10.64 11.87 5.66
N TYR A 251 9.96 10.79 5.25
CA TYR A 251 8.66 10.88 4.59
C TYR A 251 7.47 10.42 5.42
N ALA A 252 7.65 9.55 6.42
CA ALA A 252 6.53 9.07 7.20
C ALA A 252 5.96 10.18 8.09
N HIS A 253 4.63 10.31 8.08
CA HIS A 253 3.93 11.05 9.11
C HIS A 253 3.80 10.16 10.36
N PRO A 254 4.39 10.54 11.50
CA PRO A 254 4.36 9.69 12.69
C PRO A 254 2.97 9.66 13.31
N ILE A 255 2.53 8.48 13.72
CA ILE A 255 1.32 8.31 14.54
C ILE A 255 1.75 8.53 15.99
N ALA A 256 1.79 9.78 16.46
CA ALA A 256 2.25 10.10 17.82
C ALA A 256 1.14 10.82 18.61
N PRO A 257 0.92 10.49 19.89
CA PRO A 257 1.65 9.53 20.74
C PRO A 257 1.18 8.06 20.59
N ASP A 258 0.33 7.77 19.60
CA ASP A 258 -0.32 6.47 19.43
C ASP A 258 0.45 5.48 18.54
N GLN A 259 1.79 5.57 18.50
CA GLN A 259 2.62 4.80 17.55
C GLN A 259 2.43 3.29 17.70
N TYR A 260 2.01 2.86 18.88
CA TYR A 260 1.71 1.47 19.19
C TYR A 260 0.53 0.90 18.40
N TYR A 261 -0.33 1.75 17.81
CA TYR A 261 -1.26 1.33 16.78
C TYR A 261 -0.53 0.66 15.60
N ALA A 262 0.62 1.19 15.19
CA ALA A 262 1.43 0.67 14.09
C ALA A 262 2.51 -0.31 14.57
N THR A 263 3.38 0.14 15.47
CA THR A 263 4.63 -0.54 15.82
C THR A 263 4.38 -1.85 16.56
N ARG A 264 3.34 -1.97 17.40
CA ARG A 264 3.04 -3.26 18.06
C ARG A 264 2.57 -4.32 17.09
N ARG A 265 1.85 -3.96 16.02
CA ARG A 265 1.47 -4.91 14.96
C ARG A 265 2.70 -5.45 14.23
N GLN A 266 3.65 -4.57 13.92
CA GLN A 266 4.94 -4.96 13.33
C GLN A 266 5.71 -5.90 14.26
N TRP A 267 5.93 -5.48 15.52
CA TRP A 267 6.57 -6.28 16.56
C TRP A 267 5.93 -7.67 16.67
N ARG A 268 4.59 -7.73 16.74
CA ARG A 268 3.88 -8.98 16.97
C ARG A 268 4.09 -9.98 15.85
N VAL A 269 3.97 -9.56 14.59
CA VAL A 269 4.21 -10.43 13.44
C VAL A 269 5.66 -10.92 13.42
N LEU A 270 6.64 -10.05 13.68
CA LEU A 270 8.05 -10.43 13.73
C LEU A 270 8.32 -11.45 14.85
N MET A 271 7.79 -11.22 16.05
CA MET A 271 7.93 -12.13 17.21
C MET A 271 7.24 -13.47 16.99
N LEU A 272 6.07 -13.50 16.33
CA LEU A 272 5.38 -14.74 15.98
C LEU A 272 6.16 -15.58 14.95
N ALA A 273 6.75 -14.91 13.96
CA ALA A 273 7.55 -15.56 12.92
C ALA A 273 8.89 -16.07 13.45
N ASN A 274 9.46 -15.39 14.45
CA ASN A 274 10.71 -15.80 15.08
C ASN A 274 10.76 -15.32 16.54
N PRO A 275 10.35 -16.18 17.50
CA PRO A 275 10.36 -15.84 18.93
C PRO A 275 11.75 -15.62 19.53
N SER A 276 12.83 -15.94 18.79
CA SER A 276 14.20 -15.67 19.24
C SER A 276 14.65 -14.24 18.94
N LEU A 277 13.87 -13.49 18.15
CA LEU A 277 14.04 -12.04 18.02
C LEU A 277 13.77 -11.42 19.39
N ASN A 278 14.74 -10.72 19.97
CA ASN A 278 14.55 -10.03 21.26
C ASN A 278 14.13 -8.58 21.00
N LEU A 279 12.97 -8.38 20.37
CA LEU A 279 12.45 -7.05 20.02
C LEU A 279 11.54 -6.53 21.14
N PRO A 280 11.70 -5.27 21.58
CA PRO A 280 10.79 -4.69 22.55
C PRO A 280 9.43 -4.41 21.90
N ALA A 281 8.34 -4.52 22.66
CA ALA A 281 7.01 -4.15 22.17
C ALA A 281 6.76 -2.62 22.22
N GLU A 282 7.61 -1.90 22.95
CA GLU A 282 7.60 -0.45 23.07
C GLU A 282 8.88 0.11 22.45
N THR A 283 8.71 1.10 21.57
CA THR A 283 9.76 1.66 20.73
C THR A 283 9.42 3.12 20.40
N ASP A 284 10.31 3.78 19.65
CA ASP A 284 10.09 5.14 19.16
C ASP A 284 8.95 5.24 18.13
N VAL A 285 8.64 6.47 17.74
CA VAL A 285 7.52 6.78 16.81
C VAL A 285 7.70 6.19 15.41
N TYR A 286 8.85 5.62 15.06
CA TYR A 286 9.15 5.02 13.76
C TYR A 286 9.53 3.53 13.86
N GLY A 287 9.53 2.93 15.06
CA GLY A 287 10.03 1.57 15.27
C GLY A 287 11.49 1.40 14.87
N SER A 288 12.36 2.36 15.20
CA SER A 288 13.74 2.40 14.68
C SER A 288 14.67 1.27 15.11
N ASP A 289 14.28 0.49 16.11
CA ASP A 289 14.98 -0.72 16.54
C ASP A 289 14.45 -2.01 15.88
N TYR A 290 13.40 -1.92 15.06
CA TYR A 290 12.87 -3.06 14.33
C TYR A 290 13.57 -3.21 12.97
N PRO A 291 13.95 -4.43 12.57
CA PRO A 291 14.49 -4.66 11.25
C PRO A 291 13.37 -4.58 10.20
N VAL A 292 13.69 -4.07 9.00
CA VAL A 292 12.74 -4.01 7.87
C VAL A 292 12.22 -5.42 7.52
N THR A 293 13.11 -6.41 7.58
CA THR A 293 12.79 -7.83 7.39
C THR A 293 13.52 -8.66 8.45
N ALA A 294 12.94 -9.77 8.87
CA ALA A 294 13.55 -10.69 9.84
C ALA A 294 13.54 -12.13 9.34
N PRO A 295 14.56 -12.95 9.67
CA PRO A 295 14.55 -14.37 9.35
C PRO A 295 13.42 -15.08 10.08
N VAL A 296 12.73 -16.00 9.41
CA VAL A 296 11.70 -16.85 10.01
C VAL A 296 12.35 -18.05 10.72
N ALA A 297 11.79 -18.48 11.86
CA ALA A 297 12.31 -19.64 12.58
C ALA A 297 12.03 -20.98 11.89
N SER A 298 10.97 -21.03 11.07
CA SER A 298 10.55 -22.18 10.27
C SER A 298 9.77 -21.72 9.04
N PRO A 299 9.66 -22.53 7.97
CA PRO A 299 8.83 -22.21 6.82
C PRO A 299 7.39 -21.86 7.23
N ILE A 300 6.85 -20.80 6.65
CA ILE A 300 5.50 -20.28 6.95
C ILE A 300 4.56 -20.65 5.81
N ASP A 301 3.48 -21.34 6.12
CA ASP A 301 2.42 -21.66 5.17
C ASP A 301 1.33 -20.56 5.10
N PRO A 302 0.42 -20.59 4.10
CA PRO A 302 -0.62 -19.57 3.99
C PRO A 302 -1.54 -19.49 5.21
N ALA A 303 -1.84 -20.63 5.84
CA ALA A 303 -2.73 -20.67 7.00
C ALA A 303 -2.10 -19.96 8.21
N THR A 304 -0.78 -20.09 8.38
CA THR A 304 0.00 -19.42 9.42
C THR A 304 0.04 -17.90 9.20
N LEU A 305 0.29 -17.43 7.96
CA LEU A 305 0.21 -15.99 7.67
C LEU A 305 -1.20 -15.42 7.93
N LEU A 306 -2.25 -16.16 7.56
CA LEU A 306 -3.62 -15.75 7.86
C LEU A 306 -3.93 -15.78 9.37
N ALA A 307 -3.28 -16.66 10.14
CA ALA A 307 -3.38 -16.65 11.59
C ALA A 307 -2.72 -15.42 12.21
N TYR A 308 -1.57 -14.99 11.66
CA TYR A 308 -0.90 -13.75 12.12
C TYR A 308 -1.77 -12.51 11.89
N LEU A 309 -2.50 -12.44 10.77
CA LEU A 309 -3.45 -11.34 10.50
C LEU A 309 -4.69 -11.35 11.41
N ARG A 310 -4.94 -12.45 12.14
CA ARG A 310 -6.05 -12.60 13.09
C ARG A 310 -5.58 -12.57 14.55
N ASP A 311 -4.31 -12.29 14.79
CA ASP A 311 -3.76 -12.17 16.13
C ASP A 311 -4.08 -10.78 16.71
N HIS A 312 -4.53 -10.78 17.96
CA HIS A 312 -4.85 -9.60 18.75
C HIS A 312 -3.93 -9.53 19.98
N PHE A 313 -2.66 -9.88 19.79
CA PHE A 313 -1.61 -9.94 20.79
C PHE A 313 -1.81 -11.05 21.84
N GLU A 314 -2.44 -12.16 21.46
CA GLU A 314 -2.79 -13.24 22.39
C GLU A 314 -1.58 -13.75 23.18
N GLY A 315 -1.74 -13.91 24.49
CA GLY A 315 -0.68 -14.42 25.37
C GLY A 315 0.40 -13.38 25.73
N THR A 316 0.17 -12.10 25.44
CA THR A 316 1.04 -10.98 25.87
C THR A 316 0.30 -10.10 26.87
N GLU A 317 0.99 -9.11 27.45
CA GLU A 317 0.33 -8.09 28.27
C GLU A 317 -0.61 -7.16 27.48
N TYR A 318 -0.50 -7.16 26.15
CA TYR A 318 -1.33 -6.38 25.23
C TYR A 318 -2.54 -7.14 24.67
N ASP A 319 -2.76 -8.38 25.12
CA ASP A 319 -3.82 -9.26 24.63
C ASP A 319 -5.20 -8.59 24.68
N MET A 320 -5.73 -8.28 23.51
CA MET A 320 -6.99 -7.54 23.38
C MET A 320 -8.21 -8.40 23.71
N THR A 321 -8.06 -9.73 23.74
CA THR A 321 -9.12 -10.68 24.12
C THR A 321 -9.30 -10.79 25.64
N LYS A 322 -8.47 -10.10 26.42
CA LYS A 322 -8.49 -10.11 27.89
C LYS A 322 -8.92 -8.78 28.49
N GLY A 323 -9.22 -8.86 29.78
CA GLY A 323 -9.55 -7.72 30.64
C GLY A 323 -11.01 -7.25 30.50
N PRO A 324 -11.40 -6.25 31.32
CA PRO A 324 -12.78 -5.79 31.39
C PRO A 324 -13.35 -5.31 30.05
N ALA A 325 -12.53 -4.64 29.23
CA ALA A 325 -12.96 -4.10 27.94
C ALA A 325 -13.22 -5.18 26.88
N ALA A 326 -12.81 -6.45 27.10
CA ALA A 326 -13.09 -7.54 26.16
C ALA A 326 -14.44 -8.21 26.44
N GLY A 327 -15.08 -7.86 27.56
CA GLY A 327 -16.32 -8.47 28.00
C GLY A 327 -16.20 -9.97 28.27
N PRO A 328 -17.34 -10.64 28.53
CA PRO A 328 -17.36 -12.07 28.87
C PRO A 328 -17.00 -13.01 27.71
N TYR A 329 -16.95 -12.50 26.48
CA TYR A 329 -16.70 -13.29 25.27
C TYR A 329 -15.31 -13.06 24.67
N GLY A 330 -14.46 -12.27 25.32
CA GLY A 330 -13.10 -12.00 24.84
C GLY A 330 -13.07 -11.23 23.51
N ASN A 331 -14.01 -10.30 23.31
CA ASN A 331 -14.07 -9.49 22.10
C ASN A 331 -12.83 -8.60 21.98
N PRO A 332 -12.00 -8.77 20.94
CA PRO A 332 -10.84 -7.90 20.74
C PRO A 332 -11.23 -6.49 20.31
N ASP A 333 -12.41 -6.27 19.72
CA ASP A 333 -12.85 -4.95 19.28
C ASP A 333 -13.02 -4.01 20.47
N ARG A 334 -12.18 -2.97 20.52
CA ARG A 334 -12.25 -1.93 21.54
C ARG A 334 -13.10 -0.77 20.99
N TYR A 335 -14.19 -0.46 21.69
CA TYR A 335 -14.95 0.77 21.47
C TYR A 335 -14.37 1.85 22.38
N GLY A 336 -13.66 2.83 21.83
CA GLY A 336 -13.05 3.91 22.59
C GLY A 336 -12.28 4.87 21.70
#